data_AF-A0A2G9N569-F1
#
_entry.id   AF-A0A2G9N569-F1
#
_cell.length_a   1.000
_cell.length_b   1.000
_cell.length_c   1.000
_cell.angle_alpha   90.00
_cell.angle_beta   90.00
_cell.angle_gamma   90.00
#
_symmetry.space_group_name_H-M   'P 1'
#
loop_
_entity.id
_entity.type
_entity.pdbx_description
1 polymer ?
#
loop_
_entity_poly.entity_id
_entity_poly.type
_entity_poly.pdbx_seq_one_letter_code
_entity_poly.pdbx_strand_id
1 'polypeptide(L)'
;MATEMITLKLETVFLKEIDGIVKVRGYQNRTEFIRNALREKIEQTKMNEAMMQIAHLKGASGKKTTDAELERIRARVFEEFDRKLK
;
A
#
# COMPACT_ATOMS: atom_id res chain seq x y z
N MET A 1 -12.92 16.51 -4.10
CA MET A 1 -11.88 15.87 -4.95
C MET A 1 -12.30 16.02 -6.40
N ALA A 2 -11.45 16.63 -7.24
CA ALA A 2 -11.72 16.75 -8.67
C ALA A 2 -11.35 15.44 -9.38
N THR A 3 -12.16 15.03 -10.34
CA THR A 3 -11.85 13.89 -11.23
C THR A 3 -11.43 14.46 -12.57
N GLU A 4 -10.23 14.10 -13.02
CA GLU A 4 -9.67 14.53 -14.31
C GLU A 4 -9.76 13.39 -15.33
N MET A 5 -10.04 13.74 -16.58
CA MET A 5 -10.05 12.77 -17.68
C MET A 5 -8.65 12.66 -18.29
N ILE A 6 -8.21 11.43 -18.54
CA ILE A 6 -6.94 11.15 -19.22
C ILE A 6 -7.19 10.32 -20.47
N THR A 7 -6.33 10.50 -21.47
CA THR A 7 -6.31 9.69 -22.69
C THR A 7 -5.04 8.86 -22.70
N LEU A 8 -5.18 7.55 -22.96
CA LEU A 8 -4.06 6.60 -22.99
C LEU A 8 -4.01 5.90 -24.34
N LYS A 9 -2.79 5.76 -24.89
CA LYS A 9 -2.53 4.89 -26.03
C LYS A 9 -2.07 3.54 -25.50
N LEU A 10 -2.79 2.47 -25.85
CA LEU A 10 -2.50 1.10 -25.42
C LEU A 10 -2.44 0.20 -26.64
N GLU A 11 -1.63 -0.85 -26.55
CA GLU A 11 -1.62 -1.89 -27.58
C GLU A 11 -2.98 -2.58 -27.67
N THR A 12 -3.42 -2.90 -28.89
CA THR A 12 -4.73 -3.49 -29.12
C THR A 12 -4.89 -4.85 -28.43
N VAL A 13 -3.82 -5.65 -28.39
CA VAL A 13 -3.82 -6.95 -27.71
C VAL A 13 -4.03 -6.77 -26.22
N PHE A 14 -3.28 -5.86 -25.60
CA PHE A 14 -3.41 -5.53 -24.19
C PHE A 14 -4.81 -4.98 -23.85
N LEU A 15 -5.40 -4.16 -24.72
CA LEU A 15 -6.77 -3.66 -24.51
C LEU A 15 -7.81 -4.80 -24.49
N LYS A 16 -7.62 -5.85 -25.29
CA LYS A 16 -8.48 -7.05 -25.27
C LYS A 16 -8.31 -7.85 -23.98
N GLU A 17 -7.12 -7.91 -23.43
CA GLU A 17 -6.87 -8.55 -22.13
C GLU A 17 -7.59 -7.80 -21.01
N ILE A 18 -7.52 -6.46 -21.01
CA ILE A 18 -8.26 -5.61 -20.08
C ILE A 18 -9.77 -5.91 -20.17
N ASP A 19 -10.32 -6.02 -21.38
CA ASP A 19 -11.74 -6.37 -21.57
C ASP A 19 -12.10 -7.73 -20.99
N GLY A 20 -11.22 -8.72 -21.15
CA GLY A 20 -11.38 -10.03 -20.55
C GLY A 20 -11.45 -9.95 -19.03
N ILE A 21 -10.52 -9.20 -18.42
CA ILE A 21 -10.46 -9.04 -16.96
C ILE A 21 -11.68 -8.29 -16.43
N VAL A 22 -12.09 -7.21 -17.10
CA VAL A 22 -13.28 -6.42 -16.72
C VAL A 22 -14.51 -7.32 -16.63
N LYS A 23 -14.71 -8.18 -17.63
CA LYS A 23 -15.83 -9.15 -17.66
C LYS A 23 -15.72 -10.21 -16.56
N VAL A 24 -14.56 -10.84 -16.41
CA VAL A 24 -14.36 -11.96 -15.48
C VAL A 24 -14.45 -11.50 -14.03
N ARG A 25 -13.93 -10.32 -13.71
CA ARG A 25 -13.91 -9.79 -12.33
C ARG A 25 -15.11 -8.92 -11.99
N GLY A 26 -16.09 -8.79 -12.90
CA GLY A 26 -17.35 -8.10 -12.63
C GLY A 26 -17.23 -6.58 -12.51
N TYR A 27 -16.21 -5.96 -13.12
CA TYR A 27 -16.12 -4.50 -13.18
C TYR A 27 -17.18 -3.94 -14.13
N GLN A 28 -17.73 -2.77 -13.82
CA GLN A 28 -18.76 -2.16 -14.66
C GLN A 28 -18.18 -1.62 -15.98
N ASN A 29 -16.94 -1.12 -15.96
CA ASN A 29 -16.26 -0.57 -17.13
C ASN A 29 -14.73 -0.56 -16.98
N ARG A 30 -14.02 -0.31 -18.09
CA ARG A 30 -12.56 -0.19 -18.12
C ARG A 30 -12.04 0.91 -17.20
N THR A 31 -12.74 2.03 -17.10
CA THR A 31 -12.30 3.18 -16.30
C THR A 31 -12.26 2.83 -14.81
N GLU A 32 -13.26 2.12 -14.32
CA GLU A 32 -13.31 1.63 -12.94
C GLU A 32 -12.14 0.67 -12.67
N PHE A 33 -11.94 -0.31 -13.55
CA PHE A 33 -10.82 -1.25 -13.44
C PHE A 33 -9.47 -0.54 -13.42
N ILE A 34 -9.21 0.32 -14.40
CA ILE A 34 -7.93 1.06 -14.52
C ILE A 34 -7.71 1.94 -13.29
N ARG A 35 -8.75 2.63 -12.81
CA ARG A 35 -8.65 3.48 -11.61
C ARG A 35 -8.26 2.68 -10.37
N ASN A 36 -8.89 1.52 -10.17
CA ASN A 36 -8.59 0.65 -9.03
C ASN A 36 -7.18 0.06 -9.14
N ALA A 37 -6.78 -0.43 -10.32
CA ALA A 37 -5.44 -0.95 -10.57
C ALA A 37 -4.35 0.11 -10.32
N LEU A 38 -4.56 1.36 -10.77
CA LEU A 38 -3.64 2.46 -10.50
C LEU A 38 -3.55 2.77 -9.01
N ARG A 39 -4.68 2.80 -8.29
CA ARG A 39 -4.70 3.02 -6.83
C ARG A 39 -3.93 1.93 -6.10
N GLU A 40 -4.20 0.67 -6.41
CA GLU A 40 -3.50 -0.48 -5.82
C GLU A 40 -2.00 -0.39 -6.07
N LYS A 41 -1.58 -0.05 -7.29
CA LYS A 41 -0.16 0.10 -7.63
C LYS A 41 0.53 1.23 -6.89
N ILE A 42 -0.16 2.37 -6.70
CA ILE A 42 0.36 3.50 -5.94
C ILE A 42 0.54 3.11 -4.47
N GLU A 43 -0.48 2.51 -3.85
CA GLU A 43 -0.41 2.10 -2.44
C GLU A 43 0.64 1.01 -2.22
N GLN A 44 0.77 0.06 -3.14
CA GLN A 44 1.83 -0.95 -3.08
C GLN A 44 3.22 -0.32 -3.18
N THR A 45 3.40 0.68 -4.05
CA THR A 45 4.68 1.40 -4.17
C THR A 45 5.03 2.13 -2.87
N LYS A 46 4.09 2.90 -2.31
CA LYS A 46 4.28 3.58 -1.02
C LYS A 46 4.63 2.62 0.11
N MET A 47 3.93 1.48 0.17
CA MET A 47 4.20 0.45 1.18
C MET A 47 5.60 -0.13 1.02
N ASN A 48 6.03 -0.42 -0.22
CA ASN A 48 7.37 -0.93 -0.48
C ASN A 48 8.46 0.08 -0.08
N GLU A 49 8.26 1.36 -0.36
CA GLU A 49 9.19 2.43 0.05
C GLU A 49 9.27 2.55 1.57
N ALA A 50 8.13 2.55 2.26
CA ALA A 50 8.08 2.56 3.72
C ALA A 50 8.77 1.32 4.30
N MET A 51 8.54 0.14 3.71
CA MET A 51 9.20 -1.11 4.10
C MET A 51 10.71 -1.04 3.92
N MET A 52 11.21 -0.48 2.83
CA MET A 52 12.66 -0.26 2.64
C MET A 52 13.23 0.69 3.69
N GLN A 53 12.49 1.76 4.02
CA GLN A 53 12.89 2.69 5.08
C GLN A 53 12.95 2.04 6.45
N ILE A 54 12.12 1.03 6.77
CA ILE A 54 12.20 0.34 8.07
C ILE A 54 13.01 -0.96 8.02
N ALA A 55 13.40 -1.44 6.84
CA ALA A 55 14.12 -2.70 6.68
C ALA A 55 15.45 -2.70 7.45
N HIS A 56 16.14 -1.57 7.51
CA HIS A 56 17.38 -1.42 8.28
C HIS A 56 17.16 -1.54 9.81
N LEU A 57 15.94 -1.35 10.31
CA LEU A 57 15.60 -1.51 11.73
C LEU A 57 15.39 -2.99 12.10
N LYS A 58 15.01 -3.82 11.12
CA LYS A 58 14.75 -5.25 11.33
C LYS A 58 16.07 -5.98 11.63
N GLY A 59 16.24 -6.39 12.89
CA GLY A 59 17.45 -7.09 13.34
C GLY A 59 18.60 -6.18 13.76
N ALA A 60 18.44 -4.84 13.67
CA ALA A 60 19.43 -3.89 14.21
C ALA A 60 19.58 -4.02 15.73
N SER A 61 18.52 -4.45 16.42
CA SER A 61 18.59 -4.78 17.83
C SER A 61 19.06 -6.22 18.00
N GLY A 62 20.33 -6.40 18.39
CA GLY A 62 20.88 -7.71 18.81
C GLY A 62 20.31 -8.22 20.14
N LYS A 63 19.32 -7.53 20.72
CA LYS A 63 18.73 -7.86 22.02
C LYS A 63 17.59 -8.86 21.85
N LYS A 64 17.77 -10.07 22.40
CA LYS A 64 16.64 -10.99 22.60
C LYS A 64 15.69 -10.36 23.62
N THR A 65 14.45 -10.15 23.21
CA THR A 65 13.42 -9.50 24.04
C THR A 65 12.32 -10.51 24.30
N THR A 66 11.94 -10.67 25.56
CA THR A 66 10.84 -11.56 25.96
C THR A 66 9.49 -10.91 25.69
N ASP A 67 8.42 -11.69 25.55
CA ASP A 67 7.07 -11.16 25.28
C ASP A 67 6.62 -10.13 26.33
N ALA A 68 6.96 -10.35 27.61
CA ALA A 68 6.63 -9.44 28.70
C ALA A 68 7.40 -8.10 28.62
N GLU A 69 8.64 -8.10 28.12
CA GLU A 69 9.40 -6.86 27.88
C GLU A 69 8.89 -6.13 26.65
N LEU A 70 8.51 -6.88 25.61
CA LEU A 70 7.98 -6.34 24.37
C LEU A 70 6.69 -5.56 24.62
N GLU A 71 5.83 -6.08 25.51
CA GLU A 71 4.58 -5.41 25.87
C GLU A 71 4.77 -4.14 26.71
N ARG A 72 5.78 -4.13 27.61
CA ARG A 72 6.17 -2.90 28.32
C ARG A 72 6.73 -1.84 27.37
N ILE A 73 7.54 -2.25 26.40
CA ILE A 73 8.10 -1.36 25.38
C ILE A 73 6.97 -0.76 24.54
N ARG A 74 6.00 -1.57 24.09
CA ARG A 74 4.83 -1.06 23.35
C ARG A 74 4.06 -0.03 24.16
N ALA A 75 3.69 -0.35 25.40
CA ALA A 75 2.90 0.57 26.25
C ALA A 75 3.59 1.92 26.40
N ARG A 76 4.90 1.92 26.68
CA ARG A 76 5.70 3.15 26.80
C ARG A 76 5.79 3.93 25.48
N VAL A 77 6.03 3.24 24.36
CA VAL A 77 6.13 3.88 23.04
C VAL A 77 4.80 4.52 22.64
N PHE A 78 3.68 3.84 22.90
CA PHE A 78 2.34 4.41 22.66
C PHE A 78 2.08 5.66 23.51
N GLU A 79 2.45 5.65 24.80
CA GLU A 79 2.33 6.81 25.68
C GLU A 79 3.19 8.00 25.20
N GLU A 80 4.41 7.73 24.72
CA GLU A 80 5.29 8.75 24.13
C GLU A 80 4.74 9.32 22.81
N PHE A 81 4.10 8.49 21.96
CA PHE A 81 3.46 8.96 20.74
C PHE A 81 2.22 9.81 21.01
N ASP A 82 1.38 9.40 21.96
CA ASP A 82 0.19 10.16 22.38
C ASP A 82 0.56 11.55 22.90
N ARG A 83 1.69 11.68 23.60
CA ARG A 83 2.22 12.97 24.04
C ARG A 83 2.76 13.85 22.92
N LYS A 84 3.21 13.28 21.79
CA LYS A 84 3.76 14.02 20.64
C LYS A 84 2.69 14.41 19.62
N LEU A 85 1.56 13.70 19.59
CA LEU A 85 0.45 13.94 18.67
C LEU A 85 -0.64 14.85 19.27
N LYS A 86 -0.60 15.11 20.58
CA LYS A 86 -1.33 16.20 21.25
C LYS A 86 -0.57 17.52 21.15
#